data_AF-A0A8S0G0C3-F1
#
_entry.id   AF-A0A8S0G0C3-F1
#
_cell.length_a   1.000
_cell.length_b   1.000
_cell.length_c   1.000
_cell.angle_alpha   90.00
_cell.angle_beta   90.00
_cell.angle_gamma   90.00
#
_symmetry.space_group_name_H-M   'P 1'
#
loop_
_entity.id
_entity.type
_entity.pdbx_description
1 polymer ?
#
loop_
_entity_poly.entity_id
_entity_poly.type
_entity_poly.pdbx_seq_one_letter_code
_entity_poly.pdbx_strand_id
1 'polypeptide(L)'
;MPSEFDLSAFLRAGENRLAVMVLRWSDGSYLEDQDMWRMSGIFRDVSLLHKPTTQISDFQVTTRFNDDFSRAVLEAEVQMYGELRDELRVTVSL
;
A
#
# COMPACT_ATOMS: atom_id res chain seq x y z
N MET A 1 6.25 -8.71 2.27
CA MET A 1 5.48 -7.60 1.68
C MET A 1 4.07 -7.61 2.26
N PRO A 2 3.31 -6.49 2.22
CA PRO A 2 1.89 -6.52 2.56
C PRO A 2 1.08 -7.30 1.51
N SER A 3 -0.07 -7.83 1.92
CA SER A 3 -1.08 -8.39 1.03
C SER A 3 -2.39 -7.65 1.28
N GLU A 4 -2.96 -7.06 0.23
CA GLU A 4 -4.17 -6.22 0.31
C GLU A 4 -5.32 -6.86 -0.48
N PHE A 5 -6.54 -6.74 0.04
CA PHE A 5 -7.74 -7.31 -0.55
C PHE A 5 -8.89 -6.31 -0.43
N ASP A 6 -9.65 -6.12 -1.51
CA ASP A 6 -10.86 -5.30 -1.47
C ASP A 6 -12.01 -6.07 -0.82
N LEU A 7 -12.45 -5.61 0.36
CA LEU A 7 -13.56 -6.19 1.10
C LEU A 7 -14.90 -5.47 0.87
N SER A 8 -14.95 -4.43 0.03
CA SER A 8 -16.12 -3.55 -0.13
C SER A 8 -17.40 -4.30 -0.46
N ALA A 9 -17.32 -5.35 -1.28
CA ALA A 9 -18.47 -6.16 -1.67
C ALA A 9 -18.85 -7.26 -0.66
N PHE A 10 -18.04 -7.50 0.37
CA PHE A 10 -18.20 -8.63 1.31
C PHE A 10 -18.67 -8.18 2.70
N LEU A 11 -18.46 -6.91 3.05
CA LEU A 11 -18.82 -6.37 4.35
C LEU A 11 -20.32 -6.05 4.43
N ARG A 12 -20.85 -6.18 5.65
CA ARG A 12 -22.17 -5.67 6.03
C ARG A 12 -22.06 -4.76 7.24
N ALA A 13 -23.05 -3.89 7.44
CA ALA A 13 -23.13 -3.11 8.68
C ALA A 13 -23.27 -4.04 9.90
N GLY A 14 -22.53 -3.74 10.96
CA GLY A 14 -22.52 -4.55 12.19
C GLY A 14 -21.47 -5.68 12.16
N GLU A 15 -21.86 -6.87 12.59
CA GLU A 15 -20.93 -7.97 12.81
C GLU A 15 -20.47 -8.64 11.52
N ASN A 16 -19.15 -8.76 11.38
CA ASN A 16 -18.45 -9.45 10.30
C ASN A 16 -17.44 -10.43 10.90
N ARG A 17 -17.12 -11.50 10.17
CA ARG A 17 -16.15 -12.51 10.60
C ARG A 17 -15.09 -12.70 9.53
N LEU A 18 -13.83 -12.57 9.92
CA LEU A 18 -12.68 -12.95 9.10
C LEU A 18 -12.30 -14.40 9.39
N ALA A 19 -11.96 -15.16 8.36
CA ALA A 19 -11.41 -16.50 8.47
C ALA A 19 -10.19 -16.59 7.56
N VAL A 20 -9.02 -16.86 8.14
CA VAL A 20 -7.74 -16.88 7.41
C VAL A 20 -7.05 -18.22 7.67
N MET A 21 -6.70 -18.93 6.60
CA MET A 21 -5.92 -20.18 6.67
C MET A 21 -4.47 -19.85 6.32
N VAL A 22 -3.57 -19.99 7.31
CA VAL A 22 -2.14 -19.75 7.12
C VAL A 22 -1.43 -21.09 6.97
N LEU A 23 -0.81 -21.30 5.81
CA LEU A 23 0.05 -22.45 5.57
C LEU A 23 1.46 -22.14 6.06
N ARG A 24 2.08 -23.08 6.78
CA ARG A 24 3.48 -22.94 7.20
C ARG A 24 4.46 -23.13 6.03
N TRP A 25 4.08 -23.97 5.06
CA TRP A 25 4.92 -24.30 3.91
C TRP A 25 4.15 -24.11 2.61
N SER A 26 4.80 -23.50 1.63
CA SER A 26 4.34 -23.30 0.26
C SER A 26 5.52 -23.41 -0.70
N ASP A 27 5.28 -23.31 -2.00
CA ASP A 27 6.35 -23.14 -2.99
C ASP A 27 7.22 -21.89 -2.72
N GLY A 28 6.62 -20.82 -2.17
CA GLY A 28 7.34 -19.63 -1.71
C GLY A 28 8.38 -19.90 -0.64
N SER A 29 8.24 -20.97 0.15
CA SER A 29 9.22 -21.35 1.17
C SER A 29 10.60 -21.68 0.58
N TYR A 30 10.69 -22.07 -0.70
CA TYR A 30 11.97 -22.26 -1.40
C TYR A 30 12.72 -20.93 -1.68
N LEU A 31 12.01 -19.80 -1.68
CA LEU A 31 12.58 -18.46 -1.86
C LEU A 31 12.93 -17.78 -0.53
N GLU A 32 12.52 -18.37 0.61
CA GLU A 32 12.63 -17.81 1.96
C GLU A 32 13.56 -18.67 2.86
N ASP A 33 14.71 -19.08 2.32
CA ASP A 33 15.68 -19.97 2.99
C ASP A 33 16.76 -19.21 3.77
N GLN A 34 16.41 -18.11 4.45
CA GLN A 34 17.37 -17.36 5.27
C GLN A 34 17.82 -18.17 6.51
N ASP A 35 19.04 -17.89 6.99
CA ASP A 35 19.59 -18.45 8.23
C ASP A 35 18.94 -17.78 9.46
N MET A 36 17.71 -18.23 9.76
CA MET A 36 16.88 -17.73 10.85
C MET A 36 15.85 -18.79 11.30
N TRP A 37 15.15 -18.52 12.41
CA TRP A 37 14.09 -19.40 12.91
C TRP A 37 12.93 -19.53 11.93
N ARG A 38 12.52 -20.77 11.64
CA ARG A 38 11.37 -21.07 10.76
C ARG A 38 10.05 -21.02 11.52
N MET A 39 9.48 -19.82 11.61
CA MET A 39 8.17 -19.55 12.23
C MET A 39 7.10 -19.27 11.17
N SER A 40 5.83 -19.24 11.58
CA SER A 40 4.70 -18.94 10.70
C SER A 40 3.52 -18.36 11.48
N GLY A 41 2.62 -17.65 10.79
CA GLY A 41 1.42 -17.06 11.37
C GLY A 41 1.13 -15.68 10.78
N ILE A 42 0.14 -14.98 11.31
CA ILE A 42 -0.04 -13.55 11.07
C ILE A 42 0.87 -12.83 12.06
N PHE A 43 2.10 -12.55 11.65
CA PHE A 43 3.18 -12.04 12.51
C PHE A 43 3.44 -10.52 12.36
N ARG A 44 2.63 -9.84 11.56
CA ARG A 44 2.59 -8.37 11.40
C ARG A 44 1.15 -7.88 11.49
N ASP A 45 0.98 -6.57 11.61
CA ASP A 45 -0.31 -5.92 11.81
C ASP A 45 -1.32 -6.26 10.71
N VAL A 46 -2.59 -6.31 11.12
CA VAL A 46 -3.75 -6.40 10.23
C VAL A 46 -4.55 -5.12 10.41
N SER A 47 -4.81 -4.41 9.32
CA SER A 47 -5.54 -3.14 9.32
C SER A 47 -6.69 -3.15 8.31
N LEU A 48 -7.68 -2.30 8.56
CA LEU A 48 -8.70 -1.94 7.57
C LEU A 48 -8.46 -0.50 7.16
N LEU A 49 -8.38 -0.27 5.85
CA LEU A 49 -8.22 1.05 5.27
C LEU A 49 -9.45 1.35 4.42
N HIS A 50 -10.21 2.37 4.82
CA HIS A 50 -11.30 2.90 4.01
C HIS A 50 -10.78 4.05 3.14
N LYS A 51 -10.86 3.90 1.82
CA LYS A 51 -10.51 4.93 0.85
C LYS A 51 -11.76 5.33 0.05
N PRO A 52 -11.89 6.60 -0.37
CA PRO A 52 -12.97 6.99 -1.26
C PRO A 52 -12.85 6.26 -2.61
N THR A 53 -13.95 6.16 -3.36
CA THR A 53 -13.93 5.54 -4.70
C THR A 53 -12.96 6.27 -5.64
N THR A 54 -12.92 7.61 -5.56
CA THR A 54 -11.92 8.44 -6.23
C THR A 54 -10.81 8.80 -5.24
N GLN A 55 -9.60 8.30 -5.47
CA GLN A 55 -8.52 8.28 -4.47
C GLN A 55 -7.13 8.37 -5.11
N ILE A 56 -6.14 8.80 -4.33
CA ILE A 56 -4.72 8.64 -4.68
C ILE A 56 -4.38 7.15 -4.56
N SER A 57 -3.91 6.55 -5.65
CA SER A 57 -3.49 5.15 -5.70
C SER A 57 -2.02 4.98 -5.40
N ASP A 58 -1.20 5.92 -5.85
CA ASP A 58 0.24 5.92 -5.63
C ASP A 58 0.78 7.36 -5.71
N PHE A 59 1.92 7.60 -5.09
CA PHE A 59 2.67 8.83 -5.28
C PHE A 59 4.17 8.59 -5.14
N GLN A 60 4.96 9.23 -6.00
CA GLN A 60 6.41 9.15 -5.97
C GLN A 60 7.01 10.53 -5.78
N VAL A 61 7.94 10.65 -4.84
CA VAL A 61 8.70 11.88 -4.60
C VAL A 61 10.13 11.68 -5.05
N THR A 62 10.60 12.55 -5.94
CA THR A 62 11.98 12.59 -6.42
C THR A 62 12.57 13.96 -6.14
N THR A 63 13.81 14.00 -5.62
CA THR A 63 14.53 15.27 -5.39
C THR A 63 15.75 15.34 -6.30
N ARG A 64 15.85 16.44 -7.05
CA ARG A 64 17.01 16.73 -7.89
C ARG A 64 17.76 17.91 -7.31
N PHE A 65 19.07 17.79 -7.21
CA PHE A 65 19.94 18.82 -6.65
C PHE A 65 20.75 19.48 -7.75
N ASN A 66 21.19 20.71 -7.51
CA ASN A 66 22.24 21.33 -8.32
C ASN A 66 23.63 20.83 -7.88
N ASP A 67 24.67 21.17 -8.64
CA ASP A 67 26.02 20.61 -8.50
C ASP A 67 26.68 20.77 -7.11
N ASP A 68 26.35 21.86 -6.39
CA ASP A 68 26.84 22.14 -5.04
C ASP A 68 25.85 21.74 -3.93
N PHE A 69 24.74 21.10 -4.31
CA PHE A 69 23.66 20.67 -3.43
C PHE A 69 23.00 21.78 -2.59
N SER A 70 23.22 23.07 -2.92
CA SER A 70 22.61 24.20 -2.21
C SER A 70 21.13 24.41 -2.54
N ARG A 71 20.63 23.82 -3.64
CA ARG A 71 19.26 23.91 -4.11
C ARG A 71 18.73 22.54 -4.51
N ALA A 72 17.44 22.34 -4.29
CA ALA A 72 16.73 21.14 -4.72
C ALA A 72 15.41 21.50 -5.41
N VAL A 73 15.02 20.68 -6.38
CA VAL A 73 13.67 20.62 -6.94
C VAL A 73 13.03 19.34 -6.44
N LEU A 74 11.86 19.47 -5.82
CA LEU A 74 11.01 18.34 -5.44
C LEU A 74 10.00 18.09 -6.55
N GLU A 75 10.07 16.91 -7.15
CA GLU A 75 9.12 16.41 -8.13
C GLU A 75 8.20 15.39 -7.44
N ALA A 76 6.90 15.62 -7.45
CA ALA A 76 5.89 14.72 -6.91
C ALA A 76 4.97 14.24 -8.04
N GLU A 77 5.08 12.95 -8.38
CA GLU A 77 4.13 12.28 -9.26
C GLU A 77 3.00 11.71 -8.41
N VAL A 78 1.75 11.97 -8.79
CA VAL A 78 0.56 11.49 -8.06
C VAL A 78 -0.36 10.79 -9.04
N GLN A 79 -0.69 9.53 -8.74
CA GLN A 79 -1.59 8.70 -9.52
C GLN A 79 -2.91 8.54 -8.79
N MET A 80 -4.01 8.43 -9.54
CA MET A 80 -5.34 8.24 -8.98
C MET A 80 -6.04 7.01 -9.53
N TYR A 81 -6.90 6.45 -8.68
CA TYR A 81 -7.91 5.46 -9.06
C TYR A 81 -9.31 6.08 -8.91
N GLY A 82 -10.26 5.64 -9.75
CA GLY A 82 -11.63 6.14 -9.77
C GLY A 82 -11.95 6.97 -11.03
N GLU A 83 -13.03 7.74 -10.97
CA GLU A 83 -13.52 8.53 -12.10
C GLU A 83 -12.76 9.85 -12.23
N LEU A 84 -12.18 10.11 -13.41
CA LEU A 84 -11.57 11.40 -13.75
C LEU A 84 -12.65 12.46 -13.98
N ARG A 85 -12.51 13.60 -13.31
CA ARG A 85 -13.38 14.77 -13.50
C ARG A 85 -12.55 16.04 -13.60
N ASP A 86 -12.99 16.98 -14.43
CA ASP A 86 -12.28 18.24 -14.72
C ASP A 86 -12.11 19.16 -13.52
N GLU A 87 -12.80 18.88 -12.42
CA GLU A 87 -12.73 19.60 -11.15
C GLU A 87 -11.65 19.04 -10.22
N LEU A 88 -11.15 17.82 -10.46
CA LEU A 88 -10.15 17.19 -9.62
C LEU A 88 -8.82 17.93 -9.74
N ARG A 89 -8.26 18.28 -8.59
CA ARG A 89 -6.96 18.98 -8.48
C ARG A 89 -6.13 18.30 -7.41
N VAL A 90 -4.82 18.30 -7.62
CA VAL A 90 -3.82 17.85 -6.64
C VAL A 90 -2.98 19.05 -6.25
N THR A 91 -2.81 19.26 -4.95
CA THR A 91 -1.94 20.30 -4.39
C THR A 91 -0.88 19.63 -3.54
N VAL A 92 0.39 19.96 -3.81
CA VAL A 92 1.55 19.54 -3.01
C VAL A 92 2.19 20.79 -2.44
N SER A 93 2.32 20.86 -1.11
CA SER A 93 2.84 22.04 -0.39
C SER A 93 3.93 21.61 0.60
N LEU A 94 4.95 22.46 0.74
CA LEU A 94 6.09 22.33 1.67
C LEU A 94 5.96 23.33 2.82
#